data_AF-A0A3E0VIM6-F1
#
_entry.id   AF-A0A3E0VIM6-F1
#
_cell.length_a   1.000
_cell.length_b   1.000
_cell.length_c   1.000
_cell.angle_alpha   90.00
_cell.angle_beta   90.00
_cell.angle_gamma   90.00
#
_symmetry.space_group_name_H-M   'P 1'
#
loop_
_entity.id
_entity.type
_entity.pdbx_description
1 polymer ?
#
loop_
_entity_poly.entity_id
_entity_poly.type
_entity_poly.pdbx_seq_one_letter_code
_entity_poly.pdbx_strand_id
1 'polypeptide(L)'
;MTSFLLPPSQDPIRPAAAAGIRIAVDGRAVDGIAGQTIAGVLLGSGTLAWRTTSKNARPRGVFCGIGVCYDCLVEVNGQRDVRACQRRAADGDAVVTQYDELPAASPAMPATSATPAMPATPAMPSTAATPATSAASAMPTSSGAGDDRA
;
A
#
# COMPACT_ATOMS: atom_id res chain seq x y z
N MET A 1 -15.16 17.57 24.96
CA MET A 1 -13.91 17.11 24.32
C MET A 1 -13.76 17.84 23.01
N THR A 2 -13.20 19.03 23.05
CA THR A 2 -12.80 19.74 21.83
C THR A 2 -11.59 19.00 21.27
N SER A 3 -11.66 18.54 20.03
CA SER A 3 -10.46 18.14 19.29
C SER A 3 -9.55 19.36 19.24
N PHE A 4 -8.60 19.45 20.18
CA PHE A 4 -7.72 20.61 20.29
C PHE A 4 -6.88 20.67 19.02
N LEU A 5 -7.14 21.69 18.21
CA LEU A 5 -6.29 22.04 17.09
C LEU A 5 -4.94 22.50 17.68
N LEU A 6 -3.90 21.68 17.52
CA LEU A 6 -2.54 22.14 17.85
C LEU A 6 -2.12 23.23 16.83
N PRO A 7 -1.49 24.33 17.30
CA PRO A 7 -0.86 25.28 16.39
C PRO A 7 0.20 24.59 15.51
N PRO A 8 0.33 24.93 14.21
CA PRO A 8 1.28 24.26 13.30
C PRO A 8 2.75 24.34 13.74
N SER A 9 3.13 25.36 14.52
CA SER A 9 4.48 25.50 15.07
C SER A 9 4.77 24.54 16.23
N GLN A 10 3.73 23.94 16.83
CA GLN A 10 3.81 23.08 18.00
C GLN A 10 3.42 21.63 17.69
N ASP A 11 3.05 21.31 16.45
CA ASP A 11 2.70 19.95 16.03
C ASP A 11 3.96 19.07 15.92
N PRO A 12 4.13 18.05 16.78
CA PRO A 12 5.30 17.17 16.74
C PRO A 12 5.31 16.24 15.50
N ILE A 13 4.19 16.10 14.80
CA ILE A 13 4.07 15.29 13.57
C ILE A 13 4.31 16.15 12.32
N ARG A 14 4.66 17.44 12.49
CA ARG A 14 4.92 18.34 11.35
C ARG A 14 5.97 17.73 10.41
N PRO A 15 5.71 17.71 9.09
CA PRO A 15 6.69 17.22 8.13
C PRO A 15 7.98 18.03 8.22
N ALA A 16 9.11 17.32 8.08
CA ALA A 16 10.39 17.98 7.85
C ALA A 16 10.34 18.85 6.58
N ALA A 17 11.28 19.79 6.47
CA ALA A 17 11.41 20.61 5.27
C ALA A 17 11.52 19.73 4.01
N ALA A 18 10.76 20.08 2.98
CA ALA A 18 10.71 19.34 1.73
C ALA A 18 12.09 19.34 1.04
N ALA A 19 12.73 18.17 0.98
CA ALA A 19 13.92 17.97 0.15
C ALA A 19 13.48 17.61 -1.28
N GLY A 20 14.02 18.31 -2.27
CA GLY A 20 13.74 18.02 -3.68
C GLY A 20 14.41 16.70 -4.11
N ILE A 21 13.73 15.96 -4.96
CA ILE A 21 14.27 14.79 -5.68
C ILE A 21 13.94 14.94 -7.16
N ARG A 22 14.71 14.25 -8.01
CA ARG A 22 14.47 14.20 -9.44
C ARG A 22 14.46 12.75 -9.90
N ILE A 23 13.42 12.37 -10.64
CA ILE A 23 13.29 11.06 -11.27
C ILE A 23 13.22 11.22 -12.79
N ALA A 24 13.52 10.16 -13.53
CA ALA A 24 13.31 10.11 -14.98
C ALA A 24 12.04 9.32 -15.28
N VAL A 25 11.09 9.89 -16.00
CA VAL A 25 9.85 9.24 -16.46
C VAL A 25 9.88 9.20 -17.98
N ASP A 26 9.94 8.00 -18.56
CA ASP A 26 10.10 7.81 -20.02
C ASP A 26 11.26 8.65 -20.61
N GLY A 27 12.36 8.74 -19.85
CA GLY A 27 13.55 9.53 -20.19
C GLY A 27 13.43 11.03 -19.95
N ARG A 28 12.30 11.54 -19.45
CA ARG A 28 12.10 12.97 -19.10
C ARG A 28 12.31 13.19 -17.61
N ALA A 29 13.07 14.22 -17.25
CA ALA A 29 13.25 14.59 -15.85
C ALA A 29 11.94 15.14 -15.26
N VAL A 30 11.56 14.62 -14.10
CA VAL A 30 10.41 15.06 -13.32
C VAL A 30 10.85 15.35 -11.88
N ASP A 31 10.51 16.55 -11.42
CA ASP A 31 10.82 16.99 -10.06
C ASP A 31 9.75 16.48 -9.07
N GLY A 32 10.21 16.08 -7.89
CA GLY A 32 9.37 15.62 -6.80
C GLY A 32 9.93 16.05 -5.45
N ILE A 33 9.26 15.61 -4.40
CA ILE A 33 9.65 15.84 -3.01
C ILE A 33 9.95 14.50 -2.35
N ALA A 34 11.06 14.42 -1.63
CA ALA A 34 11.43 13.26 -0.84
C ALA A 34 10.27 12.83 0.08
N GLY A 35 9.98 11.54 0.09
CA GLY A 35 8.87 10.96 0.85
C GLY A 35 7.58 10.79 0.05
N GLN A 36 7.43 11.42 -1.12
CA GLN A 36 6.34 11.11 -2.05
C GLN A 36 6.47 9.67 -2.59
N THR A 37 5.34 9.10 -3.00
CA THR A 37 5.32 7.90 -3.85
C THR A 37 5.59 8.29 -5.29
N ILE A 38 5.99 7.32 -6.13
CA ILE A 38 6.15 7.56 -7.57
C ILE A 38 4.84 8.11 -8.16
N ALA A 39 3.69 7.57 -7.76
CA ALA A 39 2.39 8.11 -8.16
C ALA A 39 2.18 9.56 -7.70
N GLY A 40 2.66 9.92 -6.50
CA GLY A 40 2.60 11.30 -6.00
C GLY A 40 3.44 12.27 -6.84
N VAL A 41 4.64 11.84 -7.25
CA VAL A 41 5.50 12.64 -8.15
C VAL A 41 4.84 12.81 -9.53
N LEU A 42 4.30 11.73 -10.10
CA LEU A 42 3.59 11.77 -11.38
C LEU A 42 2.37 12.69 -11.34
N LEU A 43 1.54 12.59 -10.30
CA LEU A 43 0.42 13.50 -10.10
C LEU A 43 0.87 14.96 -9.95
N GLY A 44 1.94 15.20 -9.17
CA GLY A 44 2.52 16.53 -8.97
C GLY A 44 3.04 17.15 -10.27
N SER A 45 3.48 16.32 -11.21
CA SER A 45 3.90 16.75 -12.56
C SER A 45 2.73 17.01 -13.53
N GLY A 46 1.49 16.75 -13.12
CA GLY A 46 0.30 16.83 -13.99
C GLY A 46 0.02 15.57 -14.82
N THR A 47 0.80 14.51 -14.64
CA THR A 47 0.58 13.23 -15.32
C THR A 47 -0.50 12.44 -14.59
N LEU A 48 -1.68 12.29 -15.20
CA LEU A 48 -2.83 11.58 -14.59
C LEU A 48 -2.99 10.13 -15.08
N ALA A 49 -2.33 9.78 -16.19
CA ALA A 49 -2.37 8.44 -16.76
C ALA A 49 -0.99 8.05 -17.29
N TRP A 50 -0.57 6.82 -16.98
CA TRP A 50 0.76 6.28 -17.25
C TRP A 50 0.75 4.77 -17.54
N ARG A 51 -0.45 4.20 -17.70
CA ARG A 51 -0.70 2.84 -18.17
C ARG A 51 -1.92 2.85 -19.08
N THR A 52 -2.09 1.84 -19.93
CA THR A 52 -3.37 1.57 -20.60
C THR A 52 -3.88 0.16 -20.37
N THR A 53 -5.20 -0.03 -20.42
CA THR A 53 -5.79 -1.38 -20.35
C THR A 53 -5.51 -2.21 -21.60
N SER A 54 -5.25 -3.50 -21.45
CA SER A 54 -4.85 -4.39 -22.55
C SER A 54 -5.91 -4.56 -23.64
N LYS A 55 -7.20 -4.57 -23.27
CA LYS A 55 -8.31 -4.84 -24.21
C LYS A 55 -8.72 -3.63 -25.06
N ASN A 56 -8.75 -2.44 -24.45
CA ASN A 56 -9.37 -1.24 -25.04
C ASN A 56 -8.47 -0.01 -25.00
N ALA A 57 -7.18 -0.16 -24.65
CA ALA A 57 -6.20 0.91 -24.52
C ALA A 57 -6.69 2.11 -23.67
N ARG A 58 -7.54 1.86 -22.65
CA ARG A 58 -8.08 2.95 -21.83
C ARG A 58 -7.00 3.47 -20.90
N PRO A 59 -6.79 4.79 -20.79
CA PRO A 59 -5.77 5.37 -19.93
C PRO A 59 -6.06 5.06 -18.46
N ARG A 60 -5.03 4.66 -17.74
CA ARG A 60 -5.03 4.32 -16.31
C ARG A 60 -3.89 5.02 -15.60
N GLY A 61 -4.13 5.34 -14.34
CA GLY A 61 -3.18 5.94 -13.42
C GLY A 61 -3.52 5.55 -11.99
N VAL A 62 -3.18 6.40 -11.03
CA VAL A 62 -3.57 6.15 -9.64
C VAL A 62 -5.08 6.34 -9.45
N PHE A 63 -5.72 5.31 -8.89
CA PHE A 63 -7.14 5.33 -8.53
C PHE A 63 -7.32 5.14 -7.03
N CYS A 64 -7.01 3.94 -6.50
CA CYS A 64 -7.26 3.64 -5.09
C CYS A 64 -6.20 4.19 -4.13
N GLY A 65 -5.00 4.52 -4.59
CA GLY A 65 -3.86 4.95 -3.75
C GLY A 65 -3.28 3.88 -2.81
N ILE A 66 -4.04 2.82 -2.49
CA ILE A 66 -3.64 1.76 -1.55
C ILE A 66 -3.08 0.51 -2.24
N GLY A 67 -3.16 0.44 -3.56
CA GLY A 67 -2.59 -0.62 -4.41
C GLY A 67 -3.43 -1.89 -4.58
N VAL A 68 -4.73 -1.85 -4.25
CA VAL A 68 -5.65 -2.96 -4.52
C VAL A 68 -6.13 -3.01 -5.98
N CYS A 69 -6.14 -1.87 -6.69
CA CYS A 69 -6.72 -1.79 -8.03
C CYS A 69 -5.78 -2.17 -9.18
N TYR A 70 -4.45 -2.19 -8.97
CA TYR A 70 -3.44 -2.44 -10.02
C TYR A 70 -3.50 -1.51 -11.25
N ASP A 71 -4.26 -0.42 -11.21
CA ASP A 71 -4.27 0.57 -12.30
C ASP A 71 -2.99 1.42 -12.40
N CYS A 72 -2.17 1.50 -11.33
CA CYS A 72 -0.99 2.38 -11.26
C CYS A 72 0.35 1.68 -11.50
N LEU A 73 0.38 0.63 -12.31
CA LEU A 73 1.62 -0.12 -12.57
C LEU A 73 2.58 0.68 -13.46
N VAL A 74 3.86 0.57 -13.13
CA VAL A 74 5.00 1.15 -13.85
C VAL A 74 6.19 0.19 -13.76
N GLU A 75 7.18 0.40 -14.61
CA GLU A 75 8.50 -0.21 -14.44
C GLU A 75 9.39 0.77 -13.67
N VAL A 76 10.14 0.28 -12.68
CA VAL A 76 11.06 1.11 -11.89
C VAL A 76 12.42 0.44 -11.87
N ASN A 77 13.45 1.09 -12.42
CA ASN A 77 14.83 0.60 -12.46
C ASN A 77 14.93 -0.84 -13.00
N GLY A 78 14.17 -1.14 -14.07
CA GLY A 78 14.12 -2.47 -14.69
C GLY A 78 13.14 -3.47 -14.05
N GLN A 79 12.52 -3.13 -12.91
CA GLN A 79 11.52 -3.98 -12.26
C GLN A 79 10.12 -3.65 -12.77
N ARG A 80 9.48 -4.62 -13.45
CA ARG A 80 8.10 -4.48 -13.95
C ARG A 80 7.05 -4.64 -12.86
N ASP A 81 5.80 -4.30 -13.20
CA ASP A 81 4.60 -4.41 -12.36
C ASP A 81 4.71 -3.79 -10.96
N VAL A 82 5.48 -2.71 -10.84
CA VAL A 82 5.62 -1.97 -9.60
C VAL A 82 4.42 -1.06 -9.42
N ARG A 83 3.75 -1.19 -8.27
CA ARG A 83 2.64 -0.28 -7.91
C ARG A 83 3.21 1.09 -7.54
N ALA A 84 3.11 2.05 -8.46
CA ALA A 84 3.59 3.42 -8.25
C ALA A 84 3.01 4.09 -6.99
N CYS A 85 1.80 3.70 -6.56
CA CYS A 85 1.16 4.23 -5.37
C CYS A 85 1.74 3.70 -4.05
N GLN A 86 2.47 2.58 -4.06
CA GLN A 86 3.08 2.00 -2.86
C GLN A 86 4.61 2.20 -2.81
N ARG A 87 5.26 2.40 -3.97
CA ARG A 87 6.71 2.65 -4.04
C ARG A 87 7.01 4.13 -3.79
N ARG A 88 7.79 4.43 -2.74
CA ARG A 88 8.38 5.77 -2.52
C ARG A 88 9.27 6.14 -3.71
N ALA A 89 9.30 7.40 -4.13
CA ALA A 89 10.28 7.86 -5.11
C ALA A 89 11.63 8.10 -4.43
N ALA A 90 12.71 7.66 -5.04
CA ALA A 90 14.08 7.99 -4.66
C ALA A 90 14.70 8.87 -5.75
N ASP A 91 15.64 9.73 -5.35
CA ASP A 91 16.40 10.53 -6.31
C ASP A 91 17.13 9.63 -7.31
N GLY A 92 17.05 9.96 -8.59
CA GLY A 92 17.62 9.18 -9.68
C GLY A 92 16.82 7.96 -10.12
N ASP A 93 15.63 7.68 -9.56
CA ASP A 93 14.79 6.58 -10.03
C ASP A 93 14.44 6.75 -11.53
N ALA A 94 14.56 5.66 -12.29
CA ALA A 94 14.14 5.56 -13.68
C ALA A 94 12.80 4.82 -13.76
N VAL A 95 11.76 5.53 -14.19
CA VAL A 95 10.39 5.06 -14.31
C VAL A 95 10.01 4.98 -15.78
N VAL A 96 9.42 3.86 -16.17
CA VAL A 96 8.90 3.66 -17.53
C VAL A 96 7.42 3.30 -17.46
N THR A 97 6.62 3.95 -18.30
CA THR A 97 5.19 3.68 -18.44
C THR A 97 4.94 2.30 -19.03
N GLN A 98 3.87 1.65 -18.58
CA GLN A 98 3.62 0.24 -18.89
C GLN A 98 2.39 0.04 -19.76
N TYR A 99 2.51 -0.92 -20.65
CA TYR A 99 1.47 -1.37 -21.55
C TYR A 99 1.46 -2.89 -21.55
N ASP A 100 0.32 -3.48 -21.20
CA ASP A 100 0.13 -4.92 -21.27
C ASP A 100 -0.51 -5.24 -22.62
N GLU A 101 0.28 -5.78 -23.54
CA GLU A 101 -0.26 -6.30 -24.79
C GLU A 101 -0.94 -7.65 -24.51
N LEU A 102 -2.19 -7.83 -24.94
CA LEU A 102 -2.85 -9.13 -24.80
C LEU A 102 -2.07 -10.13 -25.65
N PRO A 103 -1.72 -11.32 -25.12
CA PRO A 103 -1.16 -12.37 -25.95
C PRO A 103 -2.14 -12.66 -27.08
N ALA A 104 -1.61 -12.85 -28.30
CA ALA A 104 -2.41 -13.37 -29.39
C ALA A 104 -3.12 -14.63 -28.88
N ALA A 105 -4.43 -14.74 -29.13
CA ALA A 105 -5.22 -15.86 -28.64
C ALA A 105 -4.48 -17.16 -28.99
N SER A 106 -4.03 -17.90 -27.98
CA SER A 106 -3.50 -19.24 -28.23
C SER A 106 -4.58 -20.00 -29.00
N PRO A 107 -4.23 -20.74 -30.07
CA PRO A 107 -5.16 -21.73 -30.60
C PRO A 107 -5.61 -22.58 -29.41
N ALA A 108 -6.94 -22.74 -29.27
CA ALA A 108 -7.58 -23.31 -28.10
C ALA A 108 -6.75 -24.47 -27.54
N MET A 109 -6.20 -24.27 -26.34
CA MET A 109 -5.61 -25.37 -25.58
C MET A 109 -6.67 -26.48 -25.52
N PRO A 110 -6.37 -27.73 -25.93
CA PRO A 110 -7.30 -28.81 -25.73
C PRO A 110 -7.59 -28.91 -24.23
N ALA A 111 -8.86 -28.96 -23.87
CA ALA A 111 -9.30 -29.09 -22.49
C ALA A 111 -8.92 -30.47 -21.94
N THR A 112 -7.67 -30.64 -21.49
CA THR A 112 -7.34 -31.68 -20.51
C THR A 112 -7.56 -31.10 -19.13
N SER A 113 -8.83 -31.09 -18.74
CA SER A 113 -9.25 -31.02 -17.35
C SER A 113 -8.88 -32.31 -16.64
N ALA A 114 -7.78 -32.29 -15.90
CA ALA A 114 -7.59 -33.14 -14.74
C ALA A 114 -7.14 -32.23 -13.59
N THR A 115 -8.11 -31.59 -12.94
CA THR A 115 -7.87 -31.00 -11.61
C THR A 115 -7.57 -32.18 -10.68
N PRO A 116 -6.38 -32.30 -10.08
CA PRO A 116 -6.18 -33.30 -9.05
C PRO A 116 -7.16 -33.02 -7.91
N ALA A 117 -7.93 -34.04 -7.53
CA ALA A 117 -8.86 -33.95 -6.41
C ALA A 117 -8.08 -33.52 -5.16
N MET A 118 -8.43 -32.38 -4.57
CA MET A 118 -7.94 -32.05 -3.23
C MET A 118 -8.41 -33.14 -2.28
N PRO A 119 -7.53 -33.75 -1.47
CA PRO A 119 -7.96 -34.70 -0.47
C PRO A 119 -8.93 -34.01 0.50
N ALA A 120 -10.04 -34.69 0.80
CA ALA A 120 -11.04 -34.20 1.72
C ALA A 120 -10.39 -33.91 3.08
N THR A 121 -10.50 -32.67 3.54
CA THR A 121 -10.08 -32.28 4.89
C THR A 121 -10.93 -33.09 5.89
N PRO A 122 -10.33 -33.87 6.82
CA PRO A 122 -11.11 -34.55 7.84
C PRO A 122 -11.80 -33.50 8.73
N ALA A 123 -13.08 -33.75 9.04
CA ALA A 123 -13.88 -32.88 9.88
C ALA A 123 -13.25 -32.74 11.28
N MET A 124 -12.97 -31.51 11.70
CA MET A 124 -12.60 -31.22 13.08
C MET A 124 -13.83 -31.42 13.99
N PRO A 125 -13.76 -32.25 15.05
CA PRO A 125 -14.86 -32.37 16.00
C PRO A 125 -15.00 -31.07 16.81
N SER A 126 -16.18 -30.47 16.77
CA SER A 126 -16.55 -29.31 17.58
C SER A 126 -16.65 -29.72 19.05
N THR A 127 -15.60 -29.50 19.83
CA THR A 127 -15.72 -29.55 21.30
C THR A 127 -16.52 -28.33 21.76
N ALA A 128 -17.73 -28.59 22.28
CA ALA A 128 -18.57 -27.59 22.92
C ALA A 128 -17.79 -26.85 24.02
N ALA A 129 -17.82 -25.52 23.97
CA ALA A 129 -17.26 -24.67 25.00
C ALA A 129 -18.03 -24.87 26.32
N THR A 130 -17.36 -25.40 27.33
CA THR A 130 -17.82 -25.35 28.72
C THR A 130 -17.78 -23.89 29.20
N PRO A 131 -18.83 -23.35 29.83
CA PRO A 131 -18.79 -21.99 30.35
C PRO A 131 -17.80 -21.90 31.51
N ALA A 132 -16.81 -21.01 31.38
CA ALA A 132 -15.91 -20.65 32.46
C ALA A 132 -16.68 -19.83 33.51
N THR A 133 -16.92 -20.43 34.68
CA THR A 133 -17.37 -19.70 35.87
C THR A 133 -16.30 -18.68 36.25
N SER A 134 -16.61 -17.38 36.11
CA SER A 134 -15.74 -16.31 36.59
C SER A 134 -15.67 -16.33 38.12
N ALA A 135 -14.52 -16.73 38.66
CA ALA A 135 -14.15 -16.41 40.02
C ALA A 135 -13.60 -14.98 40.07
N ALA A 136 -14.33 -14.09 40.75
CA ALA A 136 -13.85 -12.76 41.08
C ALA A 136 -12.67 -12.87 42.06
N SER A 137 -11.48 -12.42 41.65
CA SER A 137 -10.39 -12.13 42.58
C SER A 137 -10.34 -10.63 42.83
N ALA A 138 -10.54 -10.28 44.10
CA ALA A 138 -10.43 -8.92 44.63
C ALA A 138 -9.02 -8.35 44.40
N MET A 139 -8.95 -7.10 43.95
CA MET A 139 -7.71 -6.32 43.93
C MET A 139 -7.34 -5.92 45.37
N PRO A 140 -6.10 -6.15 45.84
CA PRO A 140 -5.61 -5.54 47.07
C PRO A 140 -5.28 -4.07 46.83
N THR A 141 -5.90 -3.19 47.61
CA THR A 141 -5.52 -1.77 47.73
C THR A 141 -4.21 -1.68 48.52
N SER A 142 -3.12 -1.24 47.89
CA SER A 142 -1.93 -0.79 48.61
C SER A 142 -2.02 0.73 48.78
N SER A 143 -2.21 1.13 50.03
CA SER A 143 -2.01 2.48 50.54
C SER A 143 -0.54 2.61 50.99
N GLY A 144 0.08 3.74 50.66
CA GLY A 144 1.43 4.14 51.07
C GLY A 144 1.86 5.36 50.25
N ALA A 145 1.54 6.59 50.63
CA ALA A 145 2.15 7.41 51.68
C ALA A 145 3.54 7.95 51.31
N GLY A 146 3.55 9.26 50.98
CA GLY A 146 4.57 10.25 51.36
C GLY A 146 5.94 10.20 50.69
N ASP A 147 6.32 11.32 50.05
CA ASP A 147 7.49 12.05 50.51
C ASP A 147 7.45 13.53 50.07
N ASP A 148 7.35 14.39 51.09
CA ASP A 148 7.74 15.79 51.07
C ASP A 148 9.24 15.92 50.79
N ARG A 149 9.65 16.85 49.93
CA ARG A 149 10.78 17.73 50.27
C ARG A 149 10.89 19.00 49.41
N ALA A 150 10.79 20.12 50.12
CA ALA A 150 11.60 21.33 50.12
C ALA A 150 11.96 22.01 48.78
#